data_AF-A0A7K0XKY6-F1
#
_entry.id   AF-A0A7K0XKY6-F1
#
_cell.length_a   1.000
_cell.length_b   1.000
_cell.length_c   1.000
_cell.angle_alpha   90.00
_cell.angle_beta   90.00
_cell.angle_gamma   90.00
#
_symmetry.space_group_name_H-M   'P 1'
#
loop_
_entity.id
_entity.type
_entity.pdbx_description
1 polymer ?
#
loop_
_entity_poly.entity_id
_entity_poly.type
_entity_poly.pdbx_seq_one_letter_code
_entity_poly.pdbx_strand_id
1 'polypeptide(L)'
;MKSEIPQLQVVTAISDSDCEDFVSQLLFSQGWSIIHRAIDMAGLIEFLEARKGELRTVVVYKSDLPDFDHKLLESSANSKVKNICIDNVETNSHQLMTFIRGQLRLPLIASSNSEILEITDNSKVLEVRKPCVITITGTVGSPGRSSVAINLANYLAANSGVNIFDADIRSPALEYFIGRANKNNSNLNLINLISQEKLVDSNIGVLGSVNIVDLGPLPPLTEVVNDRRWQAGFINRTLEETTTLIYLCKSNGLSLIRLEQFMSQFPVLLRNLPIIYILNQSGGTREDRALANRFSKMCDGEISFILPMNNRINTNLAEPAKRESGFVRTISEIGRIAQEVKTL
;
A
#
# COMPACT_ATOMS: atom_id res chain seq x y z
N MET A 1 1.62 -10.29 -28.60
CA MET A 1 2.34 -9.08 -28.12
C MET A 1 2.57 -9.25 -26.64
N LYS A 2 3.84 -9.25 -26.21
CA LYS A 2 4.27 -9.62 -24.86
C LYS A 2 4.03 -8.45 -23.91
N SER A 3 3.06 -8.57 -23.00
CA SER A 3 2.87 -7.69 -21.87
C SER A 3 3.69 -8.22 -20.69
N GLU A 4 4.96 -7.82 -20.57
CA GLU A 4 5.75 -8.07 -19.36
C GLU A 4 5.59 -6.87 -18.44
N ILE A 5 4.90 -7.06 -17.31
CA ILE A 5 5.03 -6.19 -16.12
C ILE A 5 6.53 -6.09 -15.83
N PRO A 6 7.11 -4.91 -15.56
CA PRO A 6 8.54 -4.79 -15.38
C PRO A 6 8.99 -5.67 -14.21
N GLN A 7 9.55 -6.82 -14.54
CA GLN A 7 10.21 -7.71 -13.61
C GLN A 7 11.32 -6.88 -12.94
N LEU A 8 11.38 -6.86 -11.61
CA LEU A 8 12.50 -6.25 -10.92
C LEU A 8 13.74 -7.05 -11.32
N GLN A 9 14.60 -6.43 -12.11
CA GLN A 9 15.71 -7.08 -12.73
C GLN A 9 16.97 -6.80 -11.92
N VAL A 10 17.73 -7.84 -11.65
CA VAL A 10 18.81 -7.77 -10.68
C VAL A 10 20.12 -8.09 -11.34
N VAL A 11 21.08 -7.22 -11.10
CA VAL A 11 22.47 -7.40 -11.51
C VAL A 11 23.27 -7.62 -10.24
N THR A 12 24.01 -8.74 -10.17
CA THR A 12 25.00 -8.95 -9.11
C THR A 12 26.36 -8.50 -9.63
N ALA A 13 27.10 -7.74 -8.82
CA ALA A 13 28.45 -7.29 -9.10
C ALA A 13 29.30 -7.57 -7.86
N ILE A 14 29.68 -8.83 -7.69
CA ILE A 14 30.40 -9.35 -6.51
C ILE A 14 31.54 -10.22 -7.05
N SER A 15 32.78 -9.92 -6.67
CA SER A 15 33.93 -10.67 -7.21
C SER A 15 34.19 -11.99 -6.48
N ASP A 16 33.82 -12.08 -5.21
CA ASP A 16 33.91 -13.28 -4.39
C ASP A 16 32.85 -14.31 -4.81
N SER A 17 33.28 -15.44 -5.37
CA SER A 17 32.38 -16.47 -5.92
C SER A 17 31.45 -17.09 -4.88
N ASP A 18 31.95 -17.33 -3.66
CA ASP A 18 31.15 -17.97 -2.60
C ASP A 18 30.07 -17.01 -2.10
N CYS A 19 30.42 -15.71 -2.00
CA CYS A 19 29.50 -14.65 -1.64
C CYS A 19 28.45 -14.43 -2.75
N GLU A 20 28.88 -14.36 -4.01
CA GLU A 20 28.00 -14.18 -5.17
C GLU A 20 26.97 -15.31 -5.26
N ASP A 21 27.40 -16.57 -5.14
CA ASP A 21 26.50 -17.71 -5.19
C ASP A 21 25.49 -17.70 -4.04
N PHE A 22 25.92 -17.33 -2.83
CA PHE A 22 25.01 -17.16 -1.69
C PHE A 22 23.95 -16.08 -1.94
N VAL A 23 24.37 -14.90 -2.41
CA VAL A 23 23.46 -13.78 -2.71
C VAL A 23 22.53 -14.17 -3.86
N SER A 24 23.04 -14.81 -4.91
CA SER A 24 22.27 -15.26 -6.07
C SER A 24 21.19 -16.27 -5.67
N GLN A 25 21.52 -17.28 -4.86
CA GLN A 25 20.56 -18.26 -4.36
C GLN A 25 19.49 -17.61 -3.48
N LEU A 26 19.91 -16.69 -2.60
CA LEU A 26 19.01 -15.97 -1.71
C LEU A 26 18.01 -15.12 -2.51
N LEU A 27 18.47 -14.33 -3.46
CA LEU A 27 17.62 -13.52 -4.34
C LEU A 27 16.66 -14.38 -5.16
N PHE A 28 17.15 -15.49 -5.72
CA PHE A 28 16.33 -16.43 -6.48
C PHE A 28 15.23 -17.07 -5.62
N SER A 29 15.55 -17.45 -4.37
CA SER A 29 14.56 -18.00 -3.41
C SER A 29 13.43 -17.02 -3.09
N GLN A 30 13.68 -15.72 -3.24
CA GLN A 30 12.73 -14.63 -3.02
C GLN A 30 12.00 -14.21 -4.31
N GLY A 31 12.19 -14.94 -5.41
CA GLY A 31 11.51 -14.71 -6.69
C GLY A 31 12.12 -13.62 -7.56
N TRP A 32 13.35 -13.17 -7.27
CA TRP A 32 14.02 -12.12 -8.03
C TRP A 32 14.68 -12.69 -9.29
N SER A 33 14.67 -11.93 -10.38
CA SER A 33 15.27 -12.36 -11.65
C SER A 33 16.64 -11.73 -11.83
N ILE A 34 17.66 -12.58 -11.72
CA ILE A 34 19.06 -12.20 -11.97
C ILE A 34 19.28 -12.26 -13.48
N ILE A 35 19.62 -11.12 -14.06
CA ILE A 35 19.77 -10.93 -15.51
C ILE A 35 21.23 -10.85 -15.95
N HIS A 36 22.12 -10.49 -15.03
CA HIS A 36 23.54 -10.35 -15.31
C HIS A 36 24.34 -10.52 -14.02
N ARG A 37 25.48 -11.21 -14.13
CA ARG A 37 26.47 -11.36 -13.07
C ARG A 37 27.76 -10.71 -13.58
N ALA A 38 28.05 -9.52 -13.08
CA ALA A 38 29.24 -8.77 -13.45
C ALA A 38 30.42 -9.25 -12.61
N ILE A 39 31.53 -9.55 -13.29
CA ILE A 39 32.78 -10.01 -12.68
C ILE A 39 33.76 -8.83 -12.52
N ASP A 40 33.59 -7.79 -13.32
CA ASP A 40 34.40 -6.56 -13.32
C ASP A 40 33.54 -5.30 -13.48
N MET A 41 34.12 -4.15 -13.16
CA MET A 41 33.42 -2.87 -13.28
C MET A 41 33.11 -2.51 -14.74
N ALA A 42 33.98 -2.90 -15.67
CA ALA A 42 33.80 -2.65 -17.10
C ALA A 42 32.54 -3.36 -17.65
N GLY A 43 32.36 -4.64 -17.33
CA GLY A 43 31.19 -5.41 -17.76
C GLY A 43 29.88 -4.91 -17.12
N LEU A 44 29.94 -4.43 -15.88
CA LEU A 44 28.78 -3.80 -15.22
C LEU A 44 28.33 -2.55 -15.98
N ILE A 45 29.26 -1.65 -16.30
CA ILE A 45 28.94 -0.39 -16.99
C ILE A 45 28.47 -0.65 -18.42
N GLU A 46 29.15 -1.52 -19.17
CA GLU A 46 28.72 -1.90 -20.52
C GLU A 46 27.28 -2.42 -20.52
N PHE A 47 26.94 -3.25 -19.54
CA PHE A 47 25.58 -3.78 -19.37
C PHE A 47 24.54 -2.71 -19.04
N LEU A 48 24.88 -1.75 -18.16
CA LEU A 48 23.99 -0.66 -17.77
C LEU A 48 23.77 0.34 -18.91
N GLU A 49 24.82 0.67 -19.66
CA GLU A 49 24.76 1.57 -20.82
C GLU A 49 23.95 0.98 -21.97
N ALA A 50 24.10 -0.33 -22.24
CA ALA A 50 23.37 -1.03 -23.29
C ALA A 50 21.84 -1.01 -23.08
N ARG A 51 21.37 -0.88 -21.84
CA ARG A 51 19.95 -1.01 -21.47
C ARG A 51 19.18 0.30 -21.32
N LYS A 52 19.85 1.45 -21.27
CA LYS A 52 19.24 2.81 -21.19
C LYS A 52 18.02 2.95 -20.25
N GLY A 53 17.94 2.15 -19.19
CA GLY A 53 16.88 2.24 -18.18
C GLY A 53 15.45 1.98 -18.68
N GLU A 54 15.22 1.04 -19.60
CA GLU A 54 13.86 0.67 -20.00
C GLU A 54 13.08 0.04 -18.83
N LEU A 55 13.72 -0.85 -18.06
CA LEU A 55 13.15 -1.59 -16.92
C LEU A 55 13.84 -1.24 -15.59
N ARG A 56 13.10 -1.42 -14.47
CA ARG A 56 13.62 -1.15 -13.12
C ARG A 56 14.72 -2.18 -12.77
N THR A 57 15.95 -1.70 -12.65
CA THR A 57 17.14 -2.52 -12.40
C THR A 57 17.71 -2.24 -11.03
N VAL A 58 18.08 -3.29 -10.30
CA VAL A 58 18.74 -3.22 -9.00
C VAL A 58 20.13 -3.83 -9.15
N VAL A 59 21.15 -3.04 -8.86
CA VAL A 59 22.54 -3.49 -8.87
C VAL A 59 22.92 -3.79 -7.43
N VAL A 60 23.10 -5.06 -7.09
CA VAL A 60 23.65 -5.49 -5.80
C VAL A 60 25.14 -5.67 -5.99
N TYR A 61 25.94 -4.84 -5.34
CA TYR A 61 27.39 -4.82 -5.55
C TYR A 61 28.16 -4.86 -4.23
N LYS A 62 29.39 -5.33 -4.33
CA LYS A 62 30.38 -5.31 -3.25
C LYS A 62 31.63 -4.58 -3.78
N SER A 63 32.31 -3.82 -2.94
CA SER A 63 33.51 -3.07 -3.32
C SER A 63 34.74 -3.95 -3.54
N ASP A 64 34.59 -5.27 -3.49
CA ASP A 64 35.61 -6.24 -3.88
C ASP A 64 35.73 -6.42 -5.41
N LEU A 65 34.90 -5.71 -6.18
CA LEU A 65 34.93 -5.75 -7.64
C LEU A 65 36.26 -5.18 -8.20
N PRO A 66 36.91 -5.86 -9.17
CA PRO A 66 38.06 -5.32 -9.89
C PRO A 66 37.75 -3.98 -10.56
N ASP A 67 38.68 -3.03 -10.42
CA ASP A 67 38.60 -1.67 -10.97
C ASP A 67 37.35 -0.88 -10.53
N PHE A 68 36.85 -1.14 -9.32
CA PHE A 68 35.68 -0.46 -8.76
C PHE A 68 35.88 1.06 -8.66
N ASP A 69 35.01 1.82 -9.33
CA ASP A 69 34.90 3.27 -9.18
C ASP A 69 33.47 3.66 -8.78
N HIS A 70 33.34 4.13 -7.54
CA HIS A 70 32.08 4.60 -6.97
C HIS A 70 31.44 5.73 -7.77
N LYS A 71 32.24 6.64 -8.34
CA LYS A 71 31.73 7.80 -9.07
C LYS A 71 31.10 7.40 -10.40
N LEU A 72 31.70 6.43 -11.09
CA LEU A 72 31.14 5.88 -12.32
C LEU A 72 29.83 5.14 -12.04
N LEU A 73 29.78 4.36 -10.96
CA LEU A 73 28.56 3.64 -10.58
C LEU A 73 27.42 4.60 -10.19
N GLU A 74 27.70 5.65 -9.43
CA GLU A 74 26.71 6.68 -9.09
C GLU A 74 26.25 7.48 -10.31
N SER A 75 27.13 7.74 -11.28
CA SER A 75 26.74 8.42 -12.53
C SER A 75 25.76 7.61 -13.39
N SER A 76 25.73 6.29 -13.20
CA SER A 76 24.76 5.37 -13.82
C SER A 76 23.45 5.21 -13.03
N ALA A 77 23.38 5.78 -11.82
CA ALA A 77 22.20 5.71 -10.97
C ALA A 77 21.12 6.70 -11.45
N ASN A 78 20.02 6.16 -11.95
CA ASN A 78 18.89 6.93 -12.47
C ASN A 78 17.63 6.59 -11.66
N SER A 79 16.49 7.26 -11.91
CA SER A 79 15.20 6.94 -11.26
C SER A 79 14.78 5.46 -11.37
N LYS A 80 15.36 4.70 -12.30
CA LYS A 80 15.06 3.29 -12.56
C LYS A 80 16.21 2.32 -12.22
N VAL A 81 17.41 2.82 -11.92
CA VAL A 81 18.59 2.02 -11.59
C VAL A 81 18.99 2.31 -10.15
N LYS A 82 18.96 1.30 -9.28
CA LYS A 82 19.28 1.47 -7.87
C LYS A 82 20.44 0.58 -7.46
N ASN A 83 21.50 1.21 -6.95
CA ASN A 83 22.73 0.54 -6.55
C ASN A 83 22.70 0.27 -5.04
N ILE A 84 23.01 -0.95 -4.62
CA ILE A 84 22.98 -1.42 -3.23
C ILE A 84 24.34 -2.05 -2.91
N CYS A 85 25.10 -1.39 -2.03
CA CYS A 85 26.37 -1.89 -1.49
C CYS A 85 26.12 -2.89 -0.37
N ILE A 86 26.73 -4.08 -0.40
CA ILE A 86 26.59 -5.13 0.63
C ILE A 86 27.85 -5.35 1.49
N ASP A 87 28.85 -4.46 1.43
CA ASP A 87 30.15 -4.63 2.10
C ASP A 87 30.06 -4.86 3.61
N ASN A 88 29.12 -4.18 4.27
CA ASN A 88 29.01 -4.14 5.73
C ASN A 88 27.91 -5.06 6.28
N VAL A 89 27.41 -6.01 5.49
CA VAL A 89 26.30 -6.87 5.91
C VAL A 89 26.85 -8.26 6.26
N GLU A 90 26.61 -8.70 7.49
CA GLU A 90 26.93 -10.08 7.89
C GLU A 90 26.21 -11.07 6.99
N THR A 91 26.84 -12.22 6.70
CA THR A 91 26.35 -13.32 5.84
C THR A 91 25.14 -14.08 6.42
N ASN A 92 24.25 -13.38 7.11
CA ASN A 92 22.95 -13.87 7.54
C ASN A 92 21.90 -13.54 6.48
N SER A 93 21.26 -14.57 5.94
CA SER A 93 20.25 -14.47 4.88
C SER A 93 19.10 -13.50 5.22
N HIS A 94 18.66 -13.48 6.48
CA HIS A 94 17.59 -12.59 6.93
C HIS A 94 18.06 -11.14 6.99
N GLN A 95 19.27 -10.89 7.51
CA GLN A 95 19.81 -9.53 7.61
C GLN A 95 20.10 -8.94 6.22
N LEU A 96 20.68 -9.74 5.31
CA LEU A 96 20.96 -9.34 3.94
C LEU A 96 19.70 -8.99 3.16
N MET A 97 18.65 -9.82 3.24
CA MET A 97 17.38 -9.48 2.60
C MET A 97 16.70 -8.27 3.24
N THR A 98 16.78 -8.14 4.56
CA THR A 98 16.23 -6.97 5.27
C THR A 98 16.95 -5.70 4.84
N PHE A 99 18.27 -5.75 4.68
CA PHE A 99 19.11 -4.65 4.22
C PHE A 99 18.82 -4.27 2.77
N ILE A 100 18.82 -5.24 1.84
CA ILE A 100 18.52 -5.03 0.42
C ILE A 100 17.11 -4.43 0.27
N ARG A 101 16.12 -4.97 0.98
CA ARG A 101 14.75 -4.41 1.00
C ARG A 101 14.72 -3.03 1.64
N GLY A 102 15.49 -2.81 2.70
CA GLY A 102 15.70 -1.53 3.37
C GLY A 102 16.17 -0.46 2.40
N GLN A 103 17.18 -0.78 1.60
CA GLN A 103 17.74 0.12 0.61
C GLN A 103 16.79 0.33 -0.56
N LEU A 104 16.03 -0.67 -1.00
CA LEU A 104 15.02 -0.49 -2.06
C LEU A 104 13.83 0.38 -1.65
N ARG A 105 13.54 0.50 -0.36
CA ARG A 105 12.52 1.44 0.15
C ARG A 105 12.93 2.87 -0.22
N LEU A 106 11.95 3.74 -0.46
CA LEU A 106 12.21 5.17 -0.50
C LEU A 106 12.80 5.56 0.86
N PRO A 107 13.84 6.41 0.92
CA PRO A 107 14.31 6.91 2.20
C PRO A 107 13.11 7.56 2.89
N LEU A 108 12.75 7.04 4.06
CA LEU A 108 11.97 7.80 5.03
C LEU A 108 12.82 9.03 5.30
N ILE A 109 12.44 10.19 4.73
CA ILE A 109 12.98 11.45 5.22
C ILE A 109 12.44 11.56 6.63
N ALA A 110 13.24 11.04 7.58
CA ALA A 110 13.15 11.40 8.97
C ALA A 110 13.27 12.93 8.97
N SER A 111 12.13 13.59 9.13
CA SER A 111 12.08 15.01 9.44
C SER A 111 12.65 15.18 10.84
N SER A 112 13.98 15.25 10.91
CA SER A 112 14.72 15.78 12.03
C SER A 112 15.49 17.00 11.52
N ASN A 113 14.98 18.17 11.92
CA ASN A 113 15.65 19.46 12.02
C ASN A 113 16.34 20.04 10.78
N SER A 114 15.71 21.07 10.21
CA SER A 114 16.35 22.32 9.77
C SER A 114 15.32 23.10 8.93
N GLU A 115 15.18 24.42 8.97
CA GLU A 115 15.79 25.51 9.72
C GLU A 115 14.89 26.71 9.37
N ILE A 116 14.65 27.56 10.35
CA ILE A 116 13.96 28.84 10.15
C ILE A 116 14.87 29.69 9.26
N LEU A 117 14.52 29.82 7.98
CA LEU A 117 15.01 30.91 7.14
C LEU A 117 13.87 31.91 6.99
N GLU A 118 13.91 32.92 7.85
CA GLU A 118 13.17 34.16 7.71
C GLU A 118 13.55 34.83 6.39
N ILE A 119 12.66 34.81 5.41
CA ILE A 119 12.60 35.86 4.39
C ILE A 119 11.13 36.24 4.23
N THR A 120 10.88 37.48 4.60
CA THR A 120 9.67 38.28 4.41
C THR A 120 9.19 38.23 2.95
N ASP A 121 8.00 37.69 2.70
CA ASP A 121 6.98 38.34 1.87
C ASP A 121 5.68 37.51 1.83
N ASN A 122 4.55 38.23 1.85
CA ASN A 122 3.17 37.74 1.92
C ASN A 122 2.72 36.91 0.70
N SER A 123 3.30 35.73 0.52
CA SER A 123 2.81 34.70 -0.37
C SER A 123 2.45 33.48 0.46
N LYS A 124 1.17 33.10 0.50
CA LYS A 124 0.75 31.81 1.07
C LYS A 124 1.56 30.71 0.39
N VAL A 125 2.58 30.21 1.08
CA VAL A 125 3.34 29.04 0.68
C VAL A 125 2.31 27.93 0.49
N LEU A 126 2.11 27.51 -0.76
CA LEU A 126 1.37 26.31 -1.09
C LEU A 126 2.15 25.16 -0.46
N GLU A 127 1.78 24.78 0.77
CA GLU A 127 2.18 23.50 1.33
C GLU A 127 1.83 22.44 0.29
N VAL A 128 2.86 21.79 -0.24
CA VAL A 128 2.73 20.64 -1.12
C VAL A 128 2.04 19.54 -0.31
N ARG A 129 0.70 19.53 -0.32
CA ARG A 129 -0.11 18.54 0.38
C ARG A 129 0.28 17.17 -0.16
N LYS A 130 0.91 16.35 0.69
CA LYS A 130 1.21 14.94 0.42
C LYS A 130 -0.04 14.25 -0.14
N PRO A 131 0.07 13.39 -1.16
CA PRO A 131 -1.07 12.60 -1.60
C PRO A 131 -1.54 11.70 -0.43
N CYS A 132 -2.80 11.81 -0.05
CA CYS A 132 -3.41 10.95 0.96
C CYS A 132 -4.16 9.84 0.21
N VAL A 133 -3.66 8.60 0.27
CA VAL A 133 -4.26 7.43 -0.41
C VAL A 133 -4.70 6.44 0.65
N ILE A 134 -6.01 6.36 0.84
CA ILE A 134 -6.65 5.50 1.82
C ILE A 134 -7.21 4.29 1.08
N THR A 135 -6.59 3.13 1.28
CA THR A 135 -7.04 1.90 0.63
C THR A 135 -7.90 1.10 1.59
N ILE A 136 -9.07 0.69 1.12
CA ILE A 136 -10.05 -0.07 1.89
C ILE A 136 -10.10 -1.47 1.32
N THR A 137 -9.82 -2.45 2.16
CA THR A 137 -9.84 -3.86 1.80
C THR A 137 -10.39 -4.71 2.94
N GLY A 138 -10.32 -6.02 2.82
CA GLY A 138 -10.74 -6.91 3.89
C GLY A 138 -10.87 -8.36 3.49
N THR A 139 -11.47 -9.16 4.38
CA THR A 139 -11.65 -10.59 4.15
C THR A 139 -12.63 -10.87 3.00
N VAL A 140 -12.41 -11.98 2.29
CA VAL A 140 -13.34 -12.48 1.26
C VAL A 140 -14.73 -12.69 1.86
N GLY A 141 -15.75 -12.10 1.23
CA GLY A 141 -17.14 -12.17 1.71
C GLY A 141 -17.43 -11.28 2.93
N SER A 142 -16.51 -10.38 3.33
CA SER A 142 -16.79 -9.35 4.32
C SER A 142 -17.73 -8.30 3.73
N PRO A 143 -18.97 -8.15 4.25
CA PRO A 143 -19.88 -7.13 3.78
C PRO A 143 -19.43 -5.75 4.28
N GLY A 144 -19.69 -4.72 3.47
CA GLY A 144 -19.59 -3.33 3.89
C GLY A 144 -18.27 -2.61 3.59
N ARG A 145 -17.33 -3.17 2.81
CA ARG A 145 -16.14 -2.45 2.34
C ARG A 145 -16.51 -1.20 1.54
N SER A 146 -17.27 -1.38 0.47
CA SER A 146 -17.78 -0.30 -0.38
C SER A 146 -18.65 0.70 0.40
N SER A 147 -19.45 0.19 1.35
CA SER A 147 -20.26 1.03 2.25
C SER A 147 -19.39 1.89 3.18
N VAL A 148 -18.33 1.33 3.76
CA VAL A 148 -17.39 2.09 4.58
C VAL A 148 -16.61 3.08 3.72
N ALA A 149 -16.20 2.67 2.52
CA ALA A 149 -15.50 3.52 1.56
C ALA A 149 -16.31 4.76 1.19
N ILE A 150 -17.56 4.58 0.74
CA ILE A 150 -18.39 5.70 0.33
C ILE A 150 -18.73 6.62 1.51
N ASN A 151 -18.95 6.08 2.71
CA ASN A 151 -19.30 6.88 3.88
C ASN A 151 -18.09 7.65 4.42
N LEU A 152 -16.90 7.04 4.43
CA LEU A 152 -15.66 7.74 4.75
C LEU A 152 -15.37 8.84 3.71
N ALA A 153 -15.57 8.55 2.43
CA ALA A 153 -15.39 9.51 1.35
C ALA A 153 -16.30 10.73 1.51
N ASN A 154 -17.59 10.52 1.78
CA ASN A 154 -18.52 11.61 2.02
C ASN A 154 -18.16 12.43 3.26
N TYR A 155 -17.72 11.78 4.34
CA TYR A 155 -17.31 12.49 5.55
C TYR A 155 -16.09 13.40 5.28
N LEU A 156 -15.10 12.90 4.53
CA LEU A 156 -13.92 13.69 4.16
C LEU A 156 -14.26 14.77 3.11
N ALA A 157 -15.20 14.50 2.21
CA ALA A 157 -15.64 15.42 1.16
C ALA A 157 -16.31 16.69 1.71
N ALA A 158 -16.78 16.66 2.96
CA ALA A 158 -17.31 17.84 3.64
C ALA A 158 -16.26 18.97 3.77
N ASN A 159 -14.96 18.65 3.79
CA ASN A 159 -13.88 19.62 4.05
C ASN A 159 -12.78 19.65 2.98
N SER A 160 -12.73 18.67 2.08
CA SER A 160 -11.67 18.53 1.07
C SER A 160 -12.20 17.92 -0.22
N GLY A 161 -11.50 18.12 -1.35
CA GLY A 161 -11.75 17.34 -2.56
C GLY A 161 -11.35 15.88 -2.34
N VAL A 162 -12.29 14.96 -2.56
CA VAL A 162 -12.10 13.51 -2.41
C VAL A 162 -12.36 12.81 -3.73
N ASN A 163 -11.37 12.05 -4.19
CA ASN A 163 -11.57 11.08 -5.27
C ASN A 163 -11.84 9.72 -4.65
N ILE A 164 -12.88 9.03 -5.10
CA ILE A 164 -13.16 7.65 -4.73
C ILE A 164 -13.03 6.75 -5.96
N PHE A 165 -12.25 5.68 -5.84
CA PHE A 165 -11.95 4.73 -6.90
C PHE A 165 -12.66 3.41 -6.60
N ASP A 166 -13.48 2.94 -7.55
CA ASP A 166 -14.05 1.60 -7.50
C ASP A 166 -13.07 0.62 -8.14
N ALA A 167 -12.33 -0.10 -7.31
CA ALA A 167 -11.33 -1.07 -7.73
C ALA A 167 -11.73 -2.52 -7.42
N ASP A 168 -12.92 -2.78 -6.86
CA ASP A 168 -13.47 -4.13 -6.69
C ASP A 168 -14.10 -4.60 -8.01
N ILE A 169 -13.25 -5.01 -8.96
CA ILE A 169 -13.66 -5.44 -10.31
C ILE A 169 -14.65 -6.63 -10.28
N ARG A 170 -14.59 -7.44 -9.22
CA ARG A 170 -15.46 -8.61 -9.09
C ARG A 170 -16.87 -8.25 -8.63
N SER A 171 -17.02 -7.14 -7.92
CA SER A 171 -18.28 -6.72 -7.33
C SER A 171 -18.33 -5.19 -7.20
N PRO A 172 -18.29 -4.44 -8.32
CA PRO A 172 -18.32 -2.98 -8.29
C PRO A 172 -19.66 -2.54 -7.71
N ALA A 173 -19.62 -1.62 -6.75
CA ALA A 173 -20.78 -1.24 -5.96
C ALA A 173 -20.88 0.26 -5.68
N LEU A 174 -19.80 1.03 -5.89
CA LEU A 174 -19.77 2.45 -5.53
C LEU A 174 -20.73 3.29 -6.38
N GLU A 175 -20.82 3.01 -7.68
CA GLU A 175 -21.77 3.69 -8.57
C GLU A 175 -23.22 3.49 -8.12
N TYR A 176 -23.56 2.26 -7.70
CA TYR A 176 -24.86 1.95 -7.13
C TYR A 176 -25.14 2.75 -5.84
N PHE A 177 -24.16 2.83 -4.94
CA PHE A 177 -24.33 3.58 -3.69
C PHE A 177 -24.43 5.09 -3.92
N ILE A 178 -23.69 5.65 -4.88
CA ILE A 178 -23.76 7.07 -5.26
C ILE A 178 -25.11 7.40 -5.90
N GLY A 179 -25.62 6.55 -6.78
CA GLY A 179 -26.93 6.72 -7.40
C GLY A 179 -28.10 6.64 -6.41
N ARG A 180 -27.90 6.00 -5.26
CA ARG A 180 -28.92 5.86 -4.21
C ARG A 180 -28.95 7.00 -3.19
N ALA A 181 -27.96 7.89 -3.21
CA ALA A 181 -27.93 9.04 -2.32
C ALA A 181 -28.87 10.14 -2.81
N ASN A 182 -29.65 10.71 -1.88
CA ASN A 182 -30.53 11.85 -2.18
C ASN A 182 -29.74 13.12 -2.53
N LYS A 183 -28.51 13.25 -2.01
CA LYS A 183 -27.62 14.39 -2.23
C LYS A 183 -26.18 13.92 -2.12
N ASN A 184 -25.38 14.06 -3.16
CA ASN A 184 -23.95 13.74 -3.09
C ASN A 184 -23.15 15.01 -2.74
N ASN A 185 -22.04 14.85 -2.03
CA ASN A 185 -21.12 15.97 -1.80
C ASN A 185 -20.51 16.41 -3.13
N SER A 186 -20.55 17.71 -3.43
CA SER A 186 -19.99 18.28 -4.67
C SER A 186 -18.47 18.08 -4.79
N ASN A 187 -17.82 17.85 -3.66
CA ASN A 187 -16.37 17.63 -3.57
C ASN A 187 -15.99 16.14 -3.70
N LEU A 188 -16.96 15.24 -3.89
CA LEU A 188 -16.74 13.82 -4.08
C LEU A 188 -16.77 13.48 -5.57
N ASN A 189 -15.68 12.92 -6.08
CA ASN A 189 -15.55 12.50 -7.47
C ASN A 189 -15.39 10.98 -7.56
N LEU A 190 -16.33 10.30 -8.23
CA LEU A 190 -16.22 8.86 -8.50
C LEU A 190 -15.39 8.62 -9.75
N ILE A 191 -14.35 7.80 -9.61
CA ILE A 191 -13.50 7.36 -10.70
C ILE A 191 -13.72 5.86 -10.89
N ASN A 192 -14.46 5.52 -11.94
CA ASN A 192 -14.70 4.13 -12.33
C ASN A 192 -13.51 3.60 -13.13
N LEU A 193 -12.83 2.58 -12.59
CA LEU A 193 -11.68 1.92 -13.23
C LEU A 193 -12.10 0.80 -14.21
N ILE A 194 -13.28 0.87 -14.83
CA ILE A 194 -13.93 -0.29 -15.46
C ILE A 194 -13.17 -0.87 -16.70
N SER A 195 -12.20 -0.16 -17.27
CA SER A 195 -11.40 -0.66 -18.41
C SER A 195 -9.99 -1.08 -18.02
N GLN A 196 -9.58 -2.30 -18.41
CA GLN A 196 -8.26 -2.92 -18.13
C GLN A 196 -7.07 -2.04 -18.51
N GLU A 197 -7.19 -1.21 -19.56
CA GLU A 197 -6.13 -0.28 -20.01
C GLU A 197 -6.00 0.96 -19.09
N LYS A 198 -7.08 1.43 -18.46
CA LYS A 198 -7.04 2.63 -17.59
C LYS A 198 -6.44 2.36 -16.21
N LEU A 199 -6.44 1.12 -15.71
CA LEU A 199 -5.82 0.79 -14.41
C LEU A 199 -4.29 0.87 -14.45
N VAL A 200 -3.68 0.68 -15.61
CA VAL A 200 -2.22 0.65 -15.74
C VAL A 200 -1.63 2.07 -15.72
N ASP A 201 -2.40 3.07 -16.11
CA ASP A 201 -1.99 4.48 -16.18
C ASP A 201 -2.67 5.40 -15.14
N SER A 202 -3.60 4.87 -14.32
CA SER A 202 -4.25 5.66 -13.28
C SER A 202 -3.27 5.95 -12.15
N ASN A 203 -2.64 7.12 -12.16
CA ASN A 203 -1.94 7.67 -11.00
C ASN A 203 -2.98 7.96 -9.91
N ILE A 204 -3.08 7.10 -8.90
CA ILE A 204 -4.02 7.27 -7.79
C ILE A 204 -3.50 8.39 -6.86
N GLY A 205 -2.18 8.55 -6.75
CA GLY A 205 -1.51 9.58 -5.94
C GLY A 205 -1.42 10.99 -6.56
N VAL A 206 -2.49 11.55 -7.15
CA VAL A 206 -2.47 12.97 -7.58
C VAL A 206 -2.30 13.87 -6.34
N LEU A 207 -1.33 14.80 -6.38
CA LEU A 207 -1.04 15.73 -5.29
C LEU A 207 -2.24 16.65 -4.99
N GLY A 208 -2.56 16.80 -3.70
CA GLY A 208 -3.51 17.81 -3.21
C GLY A 208 -4.94 17.34 -2.94
N SER A 209 -5.31 16.12 -3.31
CA SER A 209 -6.64 15.51 -3.02
C SER A 209 -6.53 14.27 -2.13
N VAL A 210 -7.59 14.00 -1.38
CA VAL A 210 -7.75 12.73 -0.65
C VAL A 210 -8.27 11.68 -1.63
N ASN A 211 -7.58 10.56 -1.75
CA ASN A 211 -7.92 9.47 -2.65
C ASN A 211 -8.34 8.26 -1.81
N ILE A 212 -9.54 7.73 -2.04
CA ILE A 212 -10.05 6.54 -1.37
C ILE A 212 -10.21 5.43 -2.40
N VAL A 213 -9.57 4.29 -2.16
CA VAL A 213 -9.63 3.15 -3.08
C VAL A 213 -10.40 2.01 -2.42
N ASP A 214 -11.55 1.64 -2.99
CA ASP A 214 -12.22 0.38 -2.62
C ASP A 214 -11.59 -0.77 -3.42
N LEU A 215 -10.62 -1.45 -2.82
CA LEU A 215 -9.87 -2.52 -3.47
C LEU A 215 -10.64 -3.85 -3.53
N GLY A 216 -11.74 -3.95 -2.79
CA GLY A 216 -12.43 -5.22 -2.61
C GLY A 216 -11.67 -6.19 -1.70
N PRO A 217 -11.89 -7.51 -1.83
CA PRO A 217 -11.27 -8.49 -0.95
C PRO A 217 -9.81 -8.71 -1.30
N LEU A 218 -8.95 -8.67 -0.29
CA LEU A 218 -7.55 -9.03 -0.46
C LEU A 218 -7.41 -10.57 -0.48
N PRO A 219 -6.78 -11.14 -1.51
CA PRO A 219 -6.31 -12.52 -1.46
C PRO A 219 -5.24 -12.69 -0.36
N PRO A 220 -4.87 -13.92 0.00
CA PRO A 220 -3.66 -14.16 0.79
C PRO A 220 -2.47 -13.40 0.19
N LEU A 221 -1.70 -12.69 1.03
CA LEU A 221 -0.64 -11.80 0.53
C LEU A 221 0.45 -12.57 -0.23
N THR A 222 0.70 -13.82 0.16
CA THR A 222 1.59 -14.73 -0.55
C THR A 222 1.14 -15.01 -1.99
N GLU A 223 -0.16 -15.04 -2.25
CA GLU A 223 -0.69 -15.16 -3.61
C GLU A 223 -0.53 -13.84 -4.35
N VAL A 224 -0.85 -12.70 -3.72
CA VAL A 224 -0.72 -11.37 -4.33
C VAL A 224 0.72 -11.05 -4.75
N VAL A 225 1.71 -11.48 -3.97
CA VAL A 225 3.13 -11.25 -4.27
C VAL A 225 3.64 -12.16 -5.39
N ASN A 226 3.10 -13.38 -5.50
CA ASN A 226 3.56 -14.37 -6.48
C ASN A 226 2.72 -14.42 -7.77
N ASP A 227 1.51 -13.86 -7.75
CA ASP A 227 0.59 -13.89 -8.88
C ASP A 227 1.02 -12.86 -9.94
N ARG A 228 1.18 -13.36 -11.17
CA ARG A 228 1.66 -12.61 -12.34
C ARG A 228 0.53 -11.97 -13.13
N ARG A 229 -0.72 -12.15 -12.71
CA ARG A 229 -1.88 -11.55 -13.38
C ARG A 229 -1.96 -10.06 -13.06
N TRP A 230 -2.52 -9.32 -14.01
CA TRP A 230 -2.70 -7.86 -13.90
C TRP A 230 -3.43 -7.43 -12.62
N GLN A 231 -4.34 -8.27 -12.08
CA GLN A 231 -5.04 -7.98 -10.83
C GLN A 231 -4.07 -7.89 -9.64
N ALA A 232 -3.10 -8.80 -9.56
CA ALA A 232 -2.10 -8.80 -8.50
C ALA A 232 -1.12 -7.63 -8.64
N GLY A 233 -0.71 -7.31 -9.87
CA GLY A 233 0.09 -6.11 -10.16
C GLY A 233 -0.61 -4.81 -9.75
N PHE A 234 -1.92 -4.70 -10.02
CA PHE A 234 -2.72 -3.54 -9.62
C PHE A 234 -2.88 -3.43 -8.10
N ILE A 235 -3.16 -4.56 -7.41
CA ILE A 235 -3.22 -4.61 -5.95
C ILE A 235 -1.89 -4.16 -5.33
N ASN A 236 -0.77 -4.71 -5.81
CA ASN A 236 0.55 -4.35 -5.29
C ASN A 236 0.86 -2.86 -5.49
N ARG A 237 0.60 -2.31 -6.69
CA ARG A 237 0.78 -0.88 -6.95
C ARG A 237 -0.10 -0.01 -6.05
N THR A 238 -1.37 -0.36 -5.91
CA THR A 238 -2.30 0.36 -5.02
C THR A 238 -1.77 0.35 -3.59
N LEU A 239 -1.31 -0.79 -3.09
CA LEU A 239 -0.71 -0.94 -1.76
C LEU A 239 0.62 -0.17 -1.62
N GLU A 240 1.42 -0.06 -2.68
CA GLU A 240 2.64 0.77 -2.70
C GLU A 240 2.35 2.27 -2.61
N GLU A 241 1.27 2.73 -3.24
CA GLU A 241 0.80 4.12 -3.20
C GLU A 241 -0.03 4.45 -1.95
N THR A 242 -0.50 3.43 -1.23
CA THR A 242 -1.34 3.58 -0.04
C THR A 242 -0.56 4.26 1.09
N THR A 243 -1.15 5.30 1.69
CA THR A 243 -0.65 5.94 2.92
C THR A 243 -1.29 5.37 4.17
N THR A 244 -2.55 4.94 4.08
CA THR A 244 -3.29 4.32 5.19
C THR A 244 -4.12 3.15 4.67
N LEU A 245 -3.95 1.98 5.26
CA LEU A 245 -4.75 0.81 4.91
C LEU A 245 -5.87 0.62 5.93
N ILE A 246 -7.09 0.40 5.47
CA ILE A 246 -8.21 0.02 6.31
C ILE A 246 -8.59 -1.43 5.98
N TYR A 247 -8.46 -2.31 6.96
CA TYR A 247 -8.75 -3.73 6.80
C TYR A 247 -10.06 -4.11 7.50
N LEU A 248 -11.08 -4.48 6.73
CA LEU A 248 -12.39 -4.87 7.25
C LEU A 248 -12.53 -6.40 7.38
N CYS A 249 -12.93 -6.85 8.56
CA CYS A 249 -13.35 -8.22 8.80
C CYS A 249 -14.81 -8.26 9.30
N LYS A 250 -15.54 -9.32 8.94
CA LYS A 250 -16.88 -9.55 9.50
C LYS A 250 -16.76 -10.13 10.90
N SER A 251 -17.72 -9.85 11.78
CA SER A 251 -17.89 -10.53 13.07
C SER A 251 -18.28 -12.00 12.90
N ASN A 252 -17.35 -12.85 12.44
CA ASN A 252 -17.48 -14.30 12.40
C ASN A 252 -16.10 -15.00 12.54
N GLY A 253 -16.10 -16.28 12.91
CA GLY A 253 -14.88 -17.03 13.18
C GLY A 253 -13.91 -17.10 11.99
N LEU A 254 -14.42 -17.34 10.78
CA LEU A 254 -13.60 -17.43 9.56
C LEU A 254 -12.91 -16.12 9.20
N SER A 255 -13.58 -14.98 9.37
CA SER A 255 -12.96 -13.67 9.09
C SER A 255 -11.88 -13.34 10.11
N LEU A 256 -12.04 -13.73 11.38
CA LEU A 256 -10.99 -13.55 12.37
C LEU A 256 -9.77 -14.43 12.10
N ILE A 257 -9.95 -15.68 11.64
CA ILE A 257 -8.82 -16.52 11.22
C ILE A 257 -8.07 -15.89 10.04
N ARG A 258 -8.79 -15.34 9.05
CA ARG A 258 -8.18 -14.65 7.91
C ARG A 258 -7.48 -13.36 8.31
N LEU A 259 -8.03 -12.62 9.28
CA LEU A 259 -7.37 -11.45 9.86
C LEU A 259 -6.05 -11.87 10.53
N GLU A 260 -6.04 -12.96 11.29
CA GLU A 260 -4.83 -13.50 11.95
C GLU A 260 -3.75 -13.88 10.92
N GLN A 261 -4.15 -14.53 9.83
CA GLN A 261 -3.26 -14.83 8.71
C GLN A 261 -2.74 -13.54 8.05
N PHE A 262 -3.59 -12.56 7.86
CA PHE A 262 -3.18 -11.27 7.31
C PHE A 262 -2.17 -10.56 8.23
N MET A 263 -2.45 -10.47 9.53
CA MET A 263 -1.57 -9.82 10.51
C MET A 263 -0.21 -10.53 10.64
N SER A 264 -0.15 -11.85 10.47
CA SER A 264 1.13 -12.57 10.48
C SER A 264 1.92 -12.41 9.18
N GLN A 265 1.25 -12.29 8.03
CA GLN A 265 1.89 -12.17 6.72
C GLN A 265 2.26 -10.72 6.36
N PHE A 266 1.48 -9.74 6.80
CA PHE A 266 1.60 -8.35 6.38
C PHE A 266 2.94 -7.71 6.77
N PRO A 267 3.45 -7.84 8.01
CA PRO A 267 4.74 -7.27 8.40
C PRO A 267 5.92 -7.84 7.60
N VAL A 268 5.79 -9.07 7.10
CA VAL A 268 6.83 -9.77 6.34
C VAL A 268 6.86 -9.30 4.87
N LEU A 269 5.72 -8.86 4.34
CA LEU A 269 5.50 -8.64 2.91
C LEU A 269 5.36 -7.15 2.52
N LEU A 270 4.88 -6.30 3.43
CA LEU A 270 4.59 -4.89 3.15
C LEU A 270 5.23 -3.97 4.21
N ARG A 271 5.45 -2.69 3.86
CA ARG A 271 6.16 -1.67 4.65
C ARG A 271 5.51 -1.42 6.03
N ASN A 272 6.08 -0.53 6.85
CA ASN A 272 5.39 0.12 7.97
C ASN A 272 4.24 1.00 7.44
N LEU A 273 3.19 0.37 6.90
CA LEU A 273 1.98 1.02 6.45
C LEU A 273 1.01 1.04 7.64
N PRO A 274 0.54 2.21 8.11
CA PRO A 274 -0.47 2.28 9.14
C PRO A 274 -1.72 1.51 8.74
N ILE A 275 -2.16 0.59 9.58
CA ILE A 275 -3.36 -0.22 9.35
C ILE A 275 -4.41 0.11 10.40
N ILE A 276 -5.62 0.41 9.93
CA ILE A 276 -6.80 0.52 10.77
C ILE A 276 -7.62 -0.75 10.59
N TYR A 277 -7.78 -1.51 11.66
CA TYR A 277 -8.57 -2.74 11.65
C TYR A 277 -10.02 -2.46 12.02
N ILE A 278 -10.96 -2.98 11.25
CA ILE A 278 -12.39 -2.76 11.51
C ILE A 278 -13.12 -4.10 11.60
N LEU A 279 -13.70 -4.38 12.76
CA LEU A 279 -14.67 -5.44 12.92
C LEU A 279 -16.06 -4.94 12.56
N ASN A 280 -16.60 -5.36 11.43
CA ASN A 280 -17.91 -4.96 10.95
C ASN A 280 -19.01 -5.94 11.38
N GLN A 281 -20.23 -5.44 11.44
CA GLN A 281 -21.45 -6.19 11.77
C GLN A 281 -21.41 -6.89 13.14
N SER A 282 -20.81 -6.26 14.14
CA SER A 282 -20.80 -6.80 15.50
C SER A 282 -22.20 -6.71 16.12
N GLY A 283 -22.79 -7.86 16.47
CA GLY A 283 -24.09 -7.94 17.11
C GLY A 283 -24.03 -7.85 18.64
N GLY A 284 -25.16 -8.12 19.30
CA GLY A 284 -25.30 -8.04 20.76
C GLY A 284 -25.29 -9.39 21.50
N THR A 285 -25.19 -10.51 20.77
CA THR A 285 -25.30 -11.86 21.34
C THR A 285 -24.06 -12.23 22.16
N ARG A 286 -24.14 -13.34 22.92
CA ARG A 286 -22.98 -13.84 23.67
C ARG A 286 -21.82 -14.21 22.73
N GLU A 287 -22.15 -14.78 21.57
CA GLU A 287 -21.18 -15.14 20.54
C GLU A 287 -20.53 -13.90 19.93
N ASP A 288 -21.33 -12.87 19.59
CA ASP A 288 -20.81 -11.60 19.05
C ASP A 288 -19.84 -10.92 20.01
N ARG A 289 -20.15 -10.93 21.32
CA ARG A 289 -19.26 -10.40 22.35
C ARG A 289 -17.96 -11.20 22.45
N ALA A 290 -18.03 -12.52 22.33
CA ALA A 290 -16.83 -13.36 22.33
C ALA A 290 -15.95 -13.08 21.10
N LEU A 291 -16.55 -12.89 19.93
CA LEU A 291 -15.84 -12.52 18.70
C LEU A 291 -15.24 -11.12 18.78
N ALA A 292 -15.99 -10.13 19.28
CA ALA A 292 -15.50 -8.78 19.53
C ALA A 292 -14.32 -8.77 20.50
N ASN A 293 -14.40 -9.52 21.61
CA ASN A 293 -13.30 -9.66 22.55
C ASN A 293 -12.07 -10.33 21.92
N ARG A 294 -12.27 -11.36 21.08
CA ARG A 294 -11.16 -11.98 20.34
C ARG A 294 -10.50 -10.98 19.39
N PHE A 295 -11.29 -10.22 18.64
CA PHE A 295 -10.78 -9.17 17.76
C PHE A 295 -9.98 -8.11 18.52
N SER A 296 -10.50 -7.57 19.62
CA SER A 296 -9.78 -6.58 20.43
C SER A 296 -8.47 -7.11 21.00
N LYS A 297 -8.40 -8.39 21.37
CA LYS A 297 -7.15 -9.03 21.81
C LYS A 297 -6.14 -9.20 20.67
N MET A 298 -6.61 -9.47 19.46
CA MET A 298 -5.73 -9.63 18.29
C MET A 298 -5.14 -8.29 17.85
N CYS A 299 -5.94 -7.22 17.90
CA CYS A 299 -5.54 -5.87 17.52
C CYS A 299 -4.99 -5.06 18.71
N ASP A 300 -4.52 -5.72 19.77
CA ASP A 300 -3.95 -5.01 20.92
C ASP A 300 -2.67 -4.26 20.49
N GLY A 301 -2.60 -2.98 20.82
CA GLY A 301 -1.54 -2.08 20.34
C GLY A 301 -1.73 -1.54 18.90
N GLU A 302 -2.76 -1.98 18.18
CA GLU A 302 -3.09 -1.52 16.82
C GLU A 302 -4.32 -0.58 16.83
N ILE A 303 -4.44 0.27 15.81
CA ILE A 303 -5.62 1.12 15.64
C ILE A 303 -6.79 0.24 15.18
N SER A 304 -7.83 0.13 16.01
CA SER A 304 -8.97 -0.73 15.71
C SER A 304 -10.33 -0.15 16.12
N PHE A 305 -11.36 -0.47 15.32
CA PHE A 305 -12.74 -0.03 15.53
C PHE A 305 -13.72 -1.19 15.40
N ILE A 306 -14.83 -1.12 16.11
CA ILE A 306 -15.92 -2.10 16.04
C ILE A 306 -17.19 -1.40 15.57
N LEU A 307 -17.67 -1.76 14.39
CA LEU A 307 -18.91 -1.25 13.84
C LEU A 307 -20.07 -2.19 14.18
N PRO A 308 -21.16 -1.68 14.78
CA PRO A 308 -22.31 -2.51 15.13
C PRO A 308 -23.05 -3.01 13.89
N MET A 309 -23.72 -4.15 14.02
CA MET A 309 -24.68 -4.62 13.02
C MET A 309 -25.76 -3.57 12.83
N ASN A 310 -25.85 -3.01 11.64
CA ASN A 310 -26.89 -2.07 11.28
C ASN A 310 -27.33 -2.30 9.84
N ASN A 311 -28.61 -2.60 9.68
CA ASN A 311 -29.23 -2.95 8.39
C ASN A 311 -29.22 -1.78 7.39
N ARG A 312 -28.91 -0.55 7.84
CA ARG A 312 -28.87 0.65 6.99
C ARG A 312 -27.46 1.06 6.55
N ILE A 313 -26.38 0.39 6.99
CA ILE A 313 -25.00 0.72 6.56
C ILE A 313 -24.80 0.54 5.06
N ASN A 314 -25.62 -0.27 4.40
CA ASN A 314 -25.62 -0.41 2.94
C ASN A 314 -26.25 0.79 2.20
N THR A 315 -26.28 1.97 2.82
CA THR A 315 -26.75 3.20 2.19
C THR A 315 -25.65 4.25 2.28
N ASN A 316 -25.54 5.04 1.22
CA ASN A 316 -24.66 6.19 1.17
C ASN A 316 -25.23 7.28 2.09
N LEU A 317 -24.52 7.58 3.19
CA LEU A 317 -24.94 8.41 4.32
C LEU A 317 -24.62 9.89 4.10
N ALA A 318 -24.84 10.41 2.90
CA ALA A 318 -24.48 11.77 2.53
C ALA A 318 -25.25 12.88 3.29
N GLU A 319 -26.26 12.52 4.09
CA GLU A 319 -26.82 13.38 5.13
C GLU A 319 -26.75 12.68 6.50
N PRO A 320 -26.47 13.42 7.60
CA PRO A 320 -26.65 12.89 8.95
C PRO A 320 -28.15 12.68 9.20
N ALA A 321 -28.65 11.49 8.85
CA ALA A 321 -30.06 11.18 9.00
C ALA A 321 -30.47 11.16 10.48
N LYS A 322 -31.62 11.75 10.77
CA LYS A 322 -32.25 11.72 12.10
C LYS A 322 -32.61 10.27 12.50
N ARG A 323 -32.18 9.91 13.72
CA ARG A 323 -32.79 8.92 14.66
C ARG A 323 -32.65 7.42 14.34
N GLU A 324 -31.68 6.79 14.98
CA GLU A 324 -31.73 5.49 15.71
C GLU A 324 -30.36 5.31 16.43
N SER A 325 -30.32 4.73 17.63
CA SER A 325 -29.11 4.72 18.49
C SER A 325 -27.91 3.97 17.88
N GLY A 326 -28.16 2.84 17.19
CA GLY A 326 -27.11 2.10 16.48
C GLY A 326 -26.59 2.83 15.23
N PHE A 327 -27.43 3.64 14.59
CA PHE A 327 -27.09 4.43 13.41
C PHE A 327 -26.21 5.64 13.75
N VAL A 328 -26.54 6.34 14.84
CA VAL A 328 -25.69 7.42 15.39
C VAL A 328 -24.32 6.87 15.78
N ARG A 329 -24.27 5.68 16.39
CA ARG A 329 -23.01 5.05 16.78
C ARG A 329 -22.11 4.76 15.58
N THR A 330 -22.64 4.15 14.51
CA THR A 330 -21.83 3.90 13.30
C THR A 330 -21.31 5.18 12.66
N ILE A 331 -22.14 6.22 12.52
CA ILE A 331 -21.68 7.51 11.95
C ILE A 331 -20.60 8.13 12.83
N SER A 332 -20.76 8.05 14.15
CA SER A 332 -19.74 8.52 15.10
C SER A 332 -18.43 7.75 14.94
N GLU A 333 -18.47 6.42 14.77
CA GLU A 333 -17.25 5.63 14.56
C GLU A 333 -16.61 5.94 13.20
N ILE A 334 -17.39 6.12 12.12
CA ILE A 334 -16.86 6.58 10.82
C ILE A 334 -16.20 7.97 10.94
N GLY A 335 -16.80 8.88 11.71
CA GLY A 335 -16.20 10.17 12.00
C GLY A 335 -14.89 10.06 12.78
N ARG A 336 -14.79 9.13 13.76
CA ARG A 336 -13.54 8.84 14.48
C ARG A 336 -12.48 8.24 13.57
N ILE A 337 -12.85 7.28 12.71
CA ILE A 337 -11.94 6.71 11.70
C ILE A 337 -11.42 7.84 10.79
N ALA A 338 -12.29 8.75 10.34
CA ALA A 338 -11.88 9.87 9.51
C ALA A 338 -10.97 10.88 10.22
N GLN A 339 -11.11 11.04 11.54
CA GLN A 339 -10.20 11.85 12.34
C GLN A 339 -8.83 11.17 12.49
N GLU A 340 -8.82 9.87 12.77
CA GLU A 340 -7.61 9.07 12.91
C GLU A 340 -6.79 9.03 11.60
N VAL A 341 -7.47 8.91 10.47
CA VAL A 341 -6.83 8.97 9.15
C VAL A 341 -6.17 10.33 8.87
N LYS A 342 -6.64 11.42 9.50
CA LYS A 342 -6.00 12.75 9.34
C LYS A 342 -4.77 12.94 10.22
N THR A 343 -4.61 12.12 11.26
CA THR A 343 -3.48 12.20 12.20
C THR A 343 -2.32 11.29 11.83
N LEU A 344 -2.58 10.29 10.98
CA LEU A 344 -1.59 9.41 10.34
C LEU A 344 -1.01 10.06 9.09
#